data_AF-A0A8T7KJY4-F1
#
_entry.id   AF-A0A8T7KJY4-F1
#
_cell.length_a   1.000
_cell.length_b   1.000
_cell.length_c   1.000
_cell.angle_alpha   90.00
_cell.angle_beta   90.00
_cell.angle_gamma   90.00
#
_symmetry.space_group_name_H-M   'P 1'
#
loop_
_entity.id
_entity.type
_entity.pdbx_description
1 polymer ?
#
loop_
_entity_poly.entity_id
_entity_poly.type
_entity_poly.pdbx_seq_one_letter_code
_entity_poly.pdbx_strand_id
1 'polypeptide(L)'
;MNEPAASPVKEPENKEKYKGLIIVLTVLTTVLAAILAALQADASIRADIASRESQYYAIQISGELHRVGLETNYEFNVYGEYLTNLQEATILELTALEQEQDGNTKAAQTSRELAAVSQARATLGEKFSIFHTDPRYAPKNEGDLPNAEQYLIDLNKKMTELLAKQNEAADIYDKWDGKADSYVTALTILAVAFFLFGLAQAVKNARIRLAFTGFGTVVILFSLMVTFITLLG
;
A
#
# COMPACT_ATOMS: atom_id res chain seq x y z
N MET A 1 60.59 76.37 -1.15
CA MET A 1 60.05 75.36 -0.22
C MET A 1 58.72 74.92 -0.80
N ASN A 2 58.69 73.79 -1.49
CA ASN A 2 57.48 73.27 -2.11
C ASN A 2 56.84 72.25 -1.16
N GLU A 3 55.57 72.45 -0.84
CA GLU A 3 54.73 71.47 -0.14
C GLU A 3 54.63 70.17 -0.96
N PRO A 4 54.71 68.98 -0.33
CA PRO A 4 54.38 67.75 -1.01
C PRO A 4 52.86 67.66 -1.20
N ALA A 5 52.43 67.62 -2.46
CA ALA A 5 51.04 67.37 -2.83
C ALA A 5 50.57 66.04 -2.22
N ALA A 6 49.46 66.08 -1.48
CA ALA A 6 48.82 64.91 -0.91
C ALA A 6 48.33 63.98 -2.03
N SER A 7 48.84 62.74 -2.04
CA SER A 7 48.36 61.69 -2.92
C SER A 7 46.88 61.39 -2.65
N PRO A 8 46.03 61.25 -3.68
CA PRO A 8 44.61 60.95 -3.48
C PRO A 8 44.46 59.54 -2.89
N VAL A 9 43.79 59.46 -1.74
CA VAL A 9 43.36 58.21 -1.12
C VAL A 9 42.35 57.55 -2.05
N LYS A 10 42.75 56.47 -2.73
CA LYS A 10 41.81 55.63 -3.50
C LYS A 10 40.81 55.01 -2.53
N GLU A 11 39.56 55.48 -2.56
CA GLU A 11 38.46 54.81 -1.88
C GLU A 11 38.24 53.39 -2.46
N PRO A 12 37.95 52.39 -1.61
CA PRO A 12 37.80 51.02 -2.07
C PRO A 12 36.41 50.79 -2.70
N GLU A 13 36.29 51.06 -4.00
CA GLU A 13 35.12 50.80 -4.87
C GLU A 13 34.59 49.35 -4.78
N ASN A 14 35.42 48.41 -4.32
CA ASN A 14 35.08 46.98 -4.28
C ASN A 14 34.11 46.58 -3.15
N LYS A 15 33.97 47.36 -2.06
CA LYS A 15 33.19 46.91 -0.88
C LYS A 15 31.68 46.82 -1.13
N GLU A 16 31.14 47.61 -2.05
CA GLU A 16 29.69 47.66 -2.35
C GLU A 16 29.24 46.52 -3.28
N LYS A 17 30.05 46.17 -4.29
CA LYS A 17 29.76 45.09 -5.24
C LYS A 17 29.56 43.73 -4.56
N TYR A 18 30.34 43.42 -3.52
CA TYR A 18 30.19 42.17 -2.75
C TYR A 18 28.92 42.12 -1.90
N LYS A 19 28.45 43.26 -1.39
CA LYS A 19 27.17 43.30 -0.64
C LYS A 19 26.00 43.04 -1.59
N GLY A 20 26.02 43.67 -2.77
CA GLY A 20 25.03 43.44 -3.82
C GLY A 20 24.97 41.95 -4.23
N LEU A 21 26.12 41.30 -4.42
CA LEU A 21 26.17 39.88 -4.76
C LEU A 21 25.50 38.98 -3.71
N ILE A 22 25.78 39.20 -2.42
CA ILE A 22 25.20 38.38 -1.33
C ILE A 22 23.67 38.58 -1.26
N ILE A 23 23.20 39.81 -1.48
CA ILE A 23 21.76 40.11 -1.54
C ILE A 23 21.11 39.35 -2.70
N VAL A 24 21.70 39.41 -3.90
CA VAL A 24 21.19 38.67 -5.08
C VAL A 24 21.16 37.17 -4.83
N LEU A 25 22.23 36.60 -4.27
CA LEU A 25 22.27 35.17 -3.91
C LEU A 25 21.20 34.80 -2.88
N THR A 26 20.96 35.67 -1.89
CA THR A 26 19.92 35.44 -0.89
C THR A 26 18.54 35.43 -1.53
N VAL A 27 18.23 36.42 -2.38
CA VAL A 27 16.94 36.48 -3.11
C VAL A 27 16.75 35.25 -4.00
N LEU A 28 17.79 34.86 -4.75
CA LEU A 28 17.74 33.66 -5.58
C LEU A 28 17.48 32.40 -4.74
N THR A 29 18.14 32.27 -3.60
CA THR A 29 17.95 31.15 -2.66
C THR A 29 16.51 31.12 -2.13
N THR A 30 15.89 32.27 -1.88
CA THR A 30 14.47 32.37 -1.47
C THR A 30 13.52 31.89 -2.56
N VAL A 31 13.77 32.27 -3.81
CA VAL A 31 12.98 31.77 -4.94
C VAL A 31 13.13 30.25 -5.07
N LEU A 32 14.35 29.72 -4.98
CA LEU A 32 14.60 28.29 -5.04
C LEU A 32 13.93 27.51 -3.89
N ALA A 33 14.01 28.04 -2.67
CA ALA A 33 13.35 27.45 -1.51
C ALA A 33 11.82 27.42 -1.68
N ALA A 34 11.23 28.50 -2.23
CA ALA A 34 9.80 28.53 -2.51
C ALA A 34 9.38 27.49 -3.56
N ILE A 35 10.17 27.33 -4.63
CA ILE A 35 9.93 26.29 -5.66
C ILE A 35 10.02 24.90 -5.04
N LEU A 36 11.06 24.62 -4.25
CA LEU A 36 11.24 23.35 -3.57
C LEU A 36 10.12 23.04 -2.58
N ALA A 37 9.65 24.03 -1.83
CA ALA A 37 8.51 23.87 -0.94
C ALA A 37 7.23 23.52 -1.70
N ALA A 38 7.00 24.13 -2.87
CA ALA A 38 5.86 23.78 -3.71
C ALA A 38 5.96 22.34 -4.26
N LEU A 39 7.15 21.90 -4.70
CA LEU A 39 7.39 20.53 -5.16
C LEU A 39 7.24 19.51 -4.03
N GLN A 40 7.76 19.83 -2.84
CA GLN A 40 7.60 19.01 -1.65
C GLN A 40 6.14 18.84 -1.27
N ALA A 41 5.37 19.94 -1.26
CA ALA A 41 3.95 19.90 -0.95
C ALA A 41 3.16 19.06 -1.97
N ASP A 42 3.41 19.23 -3.28
CA ASP A 42 2.77 18.40 -4.31
C ASP A 42 3.09 16.91 -4.14
N ALA A 43 4.36 16.58 -3.92
CA ALA A 43 4.78 15.20 -3.69
C ALA A 43 4.11 14.59 -2.44
N SER A 44 4.09 15.32 -1.31
CA SER A 44 3.42 14.88 -0.09
C SER A 44 1.91 14.69 -0.29
N ILE A 45 1.23 15.58 -1.01
CA ILE A 45 -0.20 15.43 -1.30
C ILE A 45 -0.46 14.15 -2.11
N ARG A 46 0.37 13.85 -3.10
CA ARG A 46 0.25 12.62 -3.90
C ARG A 46 0.52 11.37 -3.08
N ALA A 47 1.53 11.40 -2.23
CA ALA A 47 1.80 10.32 -1.27
C ALA A 47 0.60 10.09 -0.35
N ASP A 48 0.06 11.15 0.25
CA ASP A 48 -1.09 11.06 1.15
C ASP A 48 -2.34 10.48 0.46
N ILE A 49 -2.61 10.87 -0.78
CA ILE A 49 -3.72 10.31 -1.58
C ILE A 49 -3.50 8.80 -1.77
N ALA A 50 -2.31 8.40 -2.21
CA ALA A 50 -1.99 7.00 -2.46
C ALA A 50 -2.03 6.15 -1.17
N SER A 51 -1.56 6.70 -0.04
CA SER A 51 -1.64 6.07 1.28
C SER A 51 -3.10 5.83 1.70
N ARG A 52 -3.97 6.84 1.50
CA ARG A 52 -5.41 6.70 1.77
C ARG A 52 -6.07 5.65 0.88
N GLU A 53 -5.71 5.60 -0.40
CA GLU A 53 -6.21 4.57 -1.32
C GLU A 53 -5.75 3.17 -0.91
N SER A 54 -4.48 3.01 -0.53
CA SER A 54 -3.95 1.74 -0.01
C SER A 54 -4.72 1.28 1.24
N GLN A 55 -4.91 2.17 2.21
CA GLN A 55 -5.70 1.89 3.43
C GLN A 55 -7.16 1.55 3.10
N TYR A 56 -7.78 2.26 2.15
CA TYR A 56 -9.12 1.97 1.68
C TYR A 56 -9.24 0.57 1.08
N TYR A 57 -8.28 0.14 0.26
CA TYR A 57 -8.25 -1.22 -0.27
C TYR A 57 -7.96 -2.25 0.82
N ALA A 58 -7.10 -1.97 1.79
CA ALA A 58 -6.86 -2.86 2.92
C ALA A 58 -8.14 -3.12 3.75
N ILE A 59 -8.95 -2.09 3.98
CA ILE A 59 -10.26 -2.22 4.64
C ILE A 59 -11.21 -3.09 3.80
N GLN A 60 -11.27 -2.86 2.49
CA GLN A 60 -12.09 -3.70 1.60
C GLN A 60 -11.65 -5.17 1.60
N ILE A 61 -10.35 -5.43 1.57
CA ILE A 61 -9.81 -6.80 1.66
C ILE A 61 -10.22 -7.45 2.98
N SER A 62 -10.16 -6.70 4.09
CA SER A 62 -10.55 -7.22 5.40
C SER A 62 -12.04 -7.58 5.45
N GLY A 63 -12.90 -6.74 4.87
CA GLY A 63 -14.33 -7.02 4.73
C GLY A 63 -14.60 -8.20 3.79
N GLU A 64 -13.88 -8.27 2.68
CA GLU A 64 -13.97 -9.36 1.72
C GLU A 64 -13.52 -10.68 2.34
N LEU A 65 -12.45 -10.70 3.13
CA LEU A 65 -11.96 -11.89 3.82
C LEU A 65 -12.98 -12.43 4.83
N HIS A 66 -13.68 -11.55 5.55
CA HIS A 66 -14.78 -11.95 6.44
C HIS A 66 -15.95 -12.54 5.64
N ARG A 67 -16.34 -11.87 4.55
CA ARG A 67 -17.42 -12.34 3.66
C ARG A 67 -17.10 -13.73 3.11
N VAL A 68 -15.91 -13.88 2.53
CA VAL A 68 -15.33 -15.12 2.01
C VAL A 68 -15.32 -16.21 3.08
N GLY A 69 -14.84 -15.89 4.29
CA GLY A 69 -14.79 -16.82 5.40
C GLY A 69 -16.17 -17.32 5.80
N LEU A 70 -17.16 -16.43 5.95
CA LEU A 70 -18.53 -16.81 6.30
C LEU A 70 -19.20 -17.65 5.21
N GLU A 71 -19.10 -17.21 3.95
CA GLU A 71 -19.68 -17.92 2.80
C GLU A 71 -19.06 -19.31 2.63
N THR A 72 -17.73 -19.40 2.69
CA THR A 72 -17.01 -20.69 2.63
C THR A 72 -17.43 -21.60 3.77
N ASN A 73 -17.45 -21.11 5.02
CA ASN A 73 -17.87 -21.94 6.16
C ASN A 73 -19.31 -22.42 6.00
N TYR A 74 -20.24 -21.57 5.57
CA TYR A 74 -21.62 -21.97 5.34
C TYR A 74 -21.73 -23.07 4.28
N GLU A 75 -21.17 -22.85 3.08
CA GLU A 75 -21.28 -23.79 1.97
C GLU A 75 -20.61 -25.15 2.27
N PHE A 76 -19.44 -25.13 2.92
CA PHE A 76 -18.78 -26.38 3.32
C PHE A 76 -19.49 -27.09 4.47
N ASN A 77 -20.16 -26.39 5.38
CA ASN A 77 -21.00 -27.03 6.41
C ASN A 77 -22.22 -27.69 5.78
N VAL A 78 -22.95 -27.00 4.89
CA VAL A 78 -24.12 -27.57 4.19
C VAL A 78 -23.71 -28.80 3.38
N TYR A 79 -22.58 -28.73 2.67
CA TYR A 79 -22.05 -29.88 1.93
C TYR A 79 -21.57 -31.02 2.84
N GLY A 80 -20.93 -30.68 3.96
CA GLY A 80 -20.51 -31.65 4.97
C GLY A 80 -21.70 -32.39 5.58
N GLU A 81 -22.76 -31.66 5.97
CA GLU A 81 -24.01 -32.26 6.46
C GLU A 81 -24.67 -33.15 5.42
N TYR A 82 -24.68 -32.74 4.14
CA TYR A 82 -25.13 -33.60 3.04
C TYR A 82 -24.37 -34.93 3.01
N LEU A 83 -23.03 -34.89 3.01
CA LEU A 83 -22.20 -36.10 2.98
C LEU A 83 -22.40 -36.97 4.22
N THR A 84 -22.50 -36.36 5.42
CA THR A 84 -22.75 -37.10 6.66
C THR A 84 -24.10 -37.81 6.64
N ASN A 85 -25.17 -37.13 6.21
CA ASN A 85 -26.49 -37.75 6.11
C ASN A 85 -26.53 -38.89 5.06
N LEU A 86 -25.81 -38.73 3.95
CA LEU A 86 -25.72 -39.77 2.91
C LEU A 86 -24.94 -41.01 3.42
N GLN A 87 -23.85 -40.80 4.14
CA GLN A 87 -23.08 -41.87 4.77
C GLN A 87 -23.90 -42.58 5.86
N GLU A 88 -24.59 -41.82 6.71
CA GLU A 88 -25.45 -42.37 7.76
C GLU A 88 -26.58 -43.22 7.18
N ALA A 89 -27.25 -42.75 6.12
CA ALA A 89 -28.28 -43.52 5.41
C ALA A 89 -27.72 -44.85 4.89
N THR A 90 -26.52 -44.83 4.30
CA THR A 90 -25.85 -46.03 3.80
C THR A 90 -25.50 -47.02 4.92
N ILE A 91 -24.95 -46.53 6.04
CA ILE A 91 -24.60 -47.36 7.20
C ILE A 91 -25.85 -48.00 7.81
N LEU A 92 -26.95 -47.25 7.92
CA LEU A 92 -28.21 -47.74 8.46
C LEU A 92 -28.86 -48.79 7.56
N GLU A 93 -28.79 -48.65 6.24
CA GLU A 93 -29.22 -49.70 5.30
C GLU A 93 -28.38 -50.98 5.45
N LEU A 94 -27.06 -50.86 5.53
CA LEU A 94 -26.18 -52.01 5.78
C LEU A 94 -26.51 -52.70 7.12
N THR A 95 -26.73 -51.90 8.17
CA THR A 95 -27.14 -52.39 9.49
C THR A 95 -28.48 -53.11 9.43
N ALA A 96 -29.44 -52.61 8.64
CA ALA A 96 -30.72 -53.27 8.45
C ALA A 96 -30.58 -54.64 7.78
N LEU A 97 -29.72 -54.74 6.77
CA LEU A 97 -29.43 -56.00 6.08
C LEU A 97 -28.82 -57.04 7.02
N GLU A 98 -27.87 -56.64 7.86
CA GLU A 98 -27.27 -57.52 8.89
C GLU A 98 -28.31 -58.01 9.90
N GLN A 99 -29.15 -57.10 10.42
CA GLN A 99 -30.21 -57.45 11.38
C GLN A 99 -31.27 -58.37 10.77
N GLU A 100 -31.58 -58.21 9.48
CA GLU A 100 -32.50 -59.10 8.76
C GLU A 100 -31.90 -60.50 8.59
N GLN A 101 -30.59 -60.59 8.28
CA GLN A 101 -29.86 -61.85 8.21
C GLN A 101 -29.84 -62.58 9.56
N ASP A 102 -29.75 -61.83 10.67
CA ASP A 102 -29.82 -62.36 12.04
C ASP A 102 -31.26 -62.70 12.51
N GLY A 103 -32.27 -62.49 11.65
CA GLY A 103 -33.68 -62.77 11.95
C GLY A 103 -34.37 -61.71 12.81
N ASN A 104 -33.72 -60.59 13.11
CA ASN A 104 -34.27 -59.49 13.89
C ASN A 104 -35.02 -58.47 13.00
N THR A 105 -36.13 -58.92 12.42
CA THR A 105 -36.91 -58.16 11.43
C THR A 105 -37.42 -56.79 11.93
N LYS A 106 -37.78 -56.69 13.22
CA LYS A 106 -38.24 -55.43 13.81
C LYS A 106 -37.12 -54.40 13.96
N ALA A 107 -35.91 -54.84 14.32
CA ALA A 107 -34.74 -53.95 14.36
C ALA A 107 -34.38 -53.50 12.94
N ALA A 108 -34.35 -54.44 11.98
CA ALA A 108 -34.07 -54.14 10.58
C ALA A 108 -35.01 -53.07 10.01
N GLN A 109 -36.31 -53.17 10.31
CA GLN A 109 -37.29 -52.16 9.89
C GLN A 109 -37.03 -50.78 10.50
N THR A 110 -36.70 -50.72 11.80
CA THR A 110 -36.33 -49.45 12.46
C THR A 110 -35.11 -48.82 11.78
N SER A 111 -34.09 -49.62 11.47
CA SER A 111 -32.87 -49.15 10.80
C SER A 111 -33.17 -48.60 9.40
N ARG A 112 -34.05 -49.25 8.62
CA ARG A 112 -34.52 -48.74 7.30
C ARG A 112 -35.29 -47.42 7.42
N GLU A 113 -36.13 -47.27 8.43
CA GLU A 113 -36.87 -46.02 8.66
C GLU A 113 -35.91 -44.86 8.98
N LEU A 114 -34.90 -45.09 9.82
CA LEU A 114 -33.85 -44.10 10.09
C LEU A 114 -33.04 -43.80 8.84
N ALA A 115 -32.69 -44.81 8.04
CA ALA A 115 -31.97 -44.63 6.78
C ALA A 115 -32.75 -43.73 5.82
N ALA A 116 -34.06 -43.94 5.69
CA ALA A 116 -34.93 -43.11 4.87
C ALA A 116 -34.99 -41.65 5.35
N VAL A 117 -34.97 -41.42 6.66
CA VAL A 117 -34.90 -40.07 7.24
C VAL A 117 -33.57 -39.39 6.91
N SER A 118 -32.43 -40.08 7.10
CA SER A 118 -31.11 -39.51 6.77
C SER A 118 -30.98 -39.28 5.25
N GLN A 119 -31.51 -40.17 4.41
CA GLN A 119 -31.55 -39.98 2.96
C GLN A 119 -32.38 -38.74 2.58
N ALA A 120 -33.55 -38.54 3.20
CA ALA A 120 -34.37 -37.36 2.95
C ALA A 120 -33.66 -36.06 3.35
N ARG A 121 -32.90 -36.07 4.44
CA ARG A 121 -32.05 -34.94 4.85
C ARG A 121 -30.92 -34.69 3.86
N ALA A 122 -30.27 -35.73 3.36
CA ALA A 122 -29.25 -35.61 2.31
C ALA A 122 -29.84 -34.97 1.04
N THR A 123 -30.98 -35.45 0.54
CA THR A 123 -31.66 -34.85 -0.62
C THR A 123 -32.06 -33.38 -0.40
N LEU A 124 -32.34 -32.99 0.85
CA LEU A 124 -32.57 -31.58 1.18
C LEU A 124 -31.27 -30.78 1.11
N GLY A 125 -30.19 -31.26 1.76
CA GLY A 125 -28.87 -30.60 1.77
C GLY A 125 -28.28 -30.44 0.36
N GLU A 126 -28.47 -31.42 -0.51
CA GLU A 126 -28.08 -31.36 -1.93
C GLU A 126 -28.68 -30.13 -2.63
N LYS A 127 -29.95 -29.82 -2.38
CA LYS A 127 -30.65 -28.67 -2.98
C LYS A 127 -30.20 -27.31 -2.45
N PHE A 128 -29.51 -27.28 -1.31
CA PHE A 128 -29.03 -26.04 -0.69
C PHE A 128 -27.53 -25.83 -0.86
N SER A 129 -26.79 -26.84 -1.30
CA SER A 129 -25.35 -26.73 -1.50
C SER A 129 -25.04 -26.08 -2.85
N ILE A 130 -24.18 -25.06 -2.85
CA ILE A 130 -23.68 -24.46 -4.10
C ILE A 130 -22.94 -25.49 -4.98
N PHE A 131 -22.37 -26.52 -4.36
CA PHE A 131 -21.66 -27.62 -5.01
C PHE A 131 -22.57 -28.59 -5.78
N HIS A 132 -23.89 -28.41 -5.74
CA HIS A 132 -24.84 -29.16 -6.57
C HIS A 132 -25.79 -28.24 -7.35
N THR A 133 -26.01 -27.02 -6.86
CA THR A 133 -26.94 -26.07 -7.48
C THR A 133 -26.30 -25.15 -8.52
N ASP A 134 -25.00 -24.85 -8.40
CA ASP A 134 -24.27 -24.04 -9.39
C ASP A 134 -23.55 -24.95 -10.40
N PRO A 135 -23.90 -24.89 -11.70
CA PRO A 135 -23.28 -25.72 -12.73
C PRO A 135 -21.76 -25.57 -12.86
N ARG A 136 -21.18 -24.47 -12.36
CA ARG A 136 -19.72 -24.24 -12.39
C ARG A 136 -18.97 -25.15 -11.43
N TYR A 137 -19.61 -25.51 -10.32
CA TYR A 137 -19.01 -26.29 -9.25
C TYR A 137 -19.63 -27.68 -9.11
N ALA A 138 -20.81 -27.89 -9.68
CA ALA A 138 -21.49 -29.18 -9.68
C ALA A 138 -20.69 -30.28 -10.40
N PRO A 139 -20.80 -31.55 -9.95
CA PRO A 139 -20.28 -32.70 -10.67
C PRO A 139 -20.77 -32.73 -12.13
N LYS A 140 -19.88 -33.07 -13.07
CA LYS A 140 -20.23 -33.14 -14.50
C LYS A 140 -20.84 -34.48 -14.88
N ASN A 141 -20.42 -35.55 -14.19
CA ASN A 141 -20.96 -36.89 -14.35
C ASN A 141 -21.42 -37.43 -13.00
N GLU A 142 -22.28 -38.44 -13.05
CA GLU A 142 -22.73 -39.16 -11.86
C GLU A 142 -21.55 -39.86 -11.19
N GLY A 143 -21.35 -39.61 -9.88
CA GLY A 143 -20.23 -40.14 -9.10
C GLY A 143 -18.96 -39.27 -9.09
N ASP A 144 -18.91 -38.18 -9.87
CA ASP A 144 -17.83 -37.20 -9.78
C ASP A 144 -17.96 -36.35 -8.50
N LEU A 145 -16.83 -35.86 -8.00
CA LEU A 145 -16.82 -34.88 -6.91
C LEU A 145 -17.05 -33.46 -7.43
N PRO A 146 -17.66 -32.57 -6.63
CA PRO A 146 -17.79 -31.16 -6.98
C PRO A 146 -16.44 -30.47 -7.12
N ASN A 147 -16.39 -29.43 -7.96
CA ASN A 147 -15.20 -28.63 -8.19
C ASN A 147 -15.03 -27.54 -7.11
N ALA A 148 -14.63 -27.98 -5.91
CA ALA A 148 -14.37 -27.09 -4.78
C ALA A 148 -13.19 -26.14 -5.02
N GLU A 149 -12.21 -26.54 -5.83
CA GLU A 149 -11.06 -25.70 -6.19
C GLU A 149 -11.51 -24.48 -7.00
N GLN A 150 -12.33 -24.69 -8.04
CA GLN A 150 -12.85 -23.57 -8.84
C GLN A 150 -13.70 -22.62 -8.00
N TYR A 151 -14.51 -23.14 -7.07
CA TYR A 151 -15.27 -22.31 -6.14
C TYR A 151 -14.36 -21.41 -5.31
N LEU A 152 -13.30 -21.96 -4.71
CA LEU A 152 -12.33 -21.18 -3.94
C LEU A 152 -11.58 -20.16 -4.81
N ILE A 153 -11.24 -20.51 -6.05
CA ILE A 153 -10.61 -19.57 -7.00
C ILE A 153 -11.54 -18.39 -7.32
N ASP A 154 -12.78 -18.68 -7.69
CA ASP A 154 -13.78 -17.66 -8.03
C ASP A 154 -14.05 -16.72 -6.85
N LEU A 155 -14.11 -17.29 -5.65
CA LEU A 155 -14.38 -16.58 -4.40
C LEU A 155 -13.20 -15.68 -3.98
N ASN A 156 -11.96 -16.09 -4.26
CA ASN A 156 -10.76 -15.29 -3.98
C ASN A 156 -10.42 -14.27 -5.08
N LYS A 157 -11.02 -14.36 -6.27
CA LYS A 157 -10.71 -13.47 -7.40
C LYS A 157 -10.81 -11.99 -7.02
N LYS A 158 -11.89 -11.59 -6.35
CA LYS A 158 -12.10 -10.20 -5.91
C LYS A 158 -11.03 -9.77 -4.90
N MET A 159 -10.62 -10.65 -4.00
CA MET A 159 -9.55 -10.38 -3.04
C MET A 159 -8.22 -10.15 -3.77
N THR A 160 -7.89 -10.97 -4.77
CA THR A 160 -6.68 -10.79 -5.59
C THR A 160 -6.69 -9.46 -6.33
N GLU A 161 -7.83 -9.07 -6.91
CA GLU A 161 -7.99 -7.78 -7.58
C GLU A 161 -7.80 -6.59 -6.61
N LEU A 162 -8.37 -6.68 -5.40
CA LEU A 162 -8.19 -5.65 -4.37
C LEU A 162 -6.74 -5.58 -3.87
N LEU A 163 -6.07 -6.73 -3.73
CA LEU A 163 -4.68 -6.79 -3.32
C LEU A 163 -3.75 -6.16 -4.36
N ALA A 164 -3.99 -6.41 -5.65
CA ALA A 164 -3.24 -5.76 -6.72
C ALA A 164 -3.37 -4.23 -6.67
N LYS A 165 -4.60 -3.72 -6.46
CA LYS A 165 -4.85 -2.28 -6.31
C LYS A 165 -4.21 -1.68 -5.06
N GLN A 166 -4.22 -2.40 -3.95
CA GLN A 166 -3.53 -1.97 -2.73
C GLN A 166 -2.02 -1.85 -2.97
N ASN A 167 -1.41 -2.86 -3.60
CA ASN A 167 0.02 -2.86 -3.89
C ASN A 167 0.39 -1.72 -4.85
N GLU A 168 -0.40 -1.50 -5.90
CA GLU A 168 -0.20 -0.36 -6.81
C GLU A 168 -0.26 0.98 -6.06
N ALA A 169 -1.25 1.17 -5.18
CA ALA A 169 -1.35 2.38 -4.37
C ALA A 169 -0.18 2.52 -3.38
N ALA A 170 0.32 1.42 -2.81
CA ALA A 170 1.49 1.42 -1.94
C ALA A 170 2.78 1.78 -2.71
N ASP A 171 2.98 1.23 -3.91
CA ASP A 171 4.12 1.56 -4.77
C ASP A 171 4.12 3.04 -5.17
N ILE A 172 2.93 3.59 -5.46
CA ILE A 172 2.76 5.02 -5.74
C ILE A 172 3.09 5.84 -4.49
N TYR A 173 2.61 5.44 -3.31
CA TYR A 173 2.94 6.09 -2.04
C TYR A 173 4.46 6.15 -1.83
N ASP A 174 5.14 4.99 -1.85
CA ASP A 174 6.59 4.90 -1.59
C ASP A 174 7.39 5.79 -2.56
N LYS A 175 6.98 5.82 -3.83
CA LYS A 175 7.61 6.68 -4.83
C LYS A 175 7.47 8.17 -4.50
N TRP A 176 6.28 8.63 -4.15
CA TRP A 176 6.03 10.05 -3.89
C TRP A 176 6.53 10.50 -2.52
N ASP A 177 6.47 9.62 -1.52
CA ASP A 177 7.01 9.85 -0.18
C ASP A 177 8.53 10.03 -0.24
N GLY A 178 9.23 9.15 -0.96
CA GLY A 178 10.67 9.29 -1.19
C GLY A 178 11.07 10.59 -1.90
N LYS A 179 10.22 11.11 -2.81
CA LYS A 179 10.42 12.43 -3.42
C LYS A 179 10.22 13.56 -2.43
N ALA A 180 9.15 13.51 -1.64
CA ALA A 180 8.87 14.50 -0.61
C ALA A 180 10.03 14.60 0.39
N ASP A 181 10.52 13.48 0.90
CA ASP A 181 11.66 13.40 1.83
C ASP A 181 12.95 13.98 1.24
N SER A 182 13.18 13.70 -0.04
CA SER A 182 14.33 14.27 -0.74
C SER A 182 14.24 15.79 -0.87
N TYR A 183 13.04 16.34 -1.13
CA TYR A 183 12.85 17.79 -1.16
C TYR A 183 12.96 18.43 0.23
N VAL A 184 12.49 17.78 1.30
CA VAL A 184 12.72 18.21 2.68
C VAL A 184 14.22 18.28 2.99
N THR A 185 14.98 17.29 2.52
CA THR A 185 16.45 17.28 2.65
C THR A 185 17.07 18.47 1.90
N ALA A 186 16.66 18.73 0.65
CA ALA A 186 17.13 19.87 -0.12
C ALA A 186 16.81 21.22 0.54
N LEU A 187 15.61 21.38 1.10
CA LEU A 187 15.19 22.57 1.86
C LEU A 187 16.03 22.78 3.13
N THR A 188 16.35 21.69 3.85
CA THR A 188 17.21 21.74 5.04
C THR A 188 18.62 22.21 4.68
N ILE A 189 19.15 21.75 3.54
CA ILE A 189 20.45 22.20 3.01
C ILE A 189 20.38 23.69 2.62
N LEU A 190 19.28 24.16 2.00
CA LEU A 190 19.11 25.58 1.70
C LEU A 190 19.02 26.45 2.96
N ALA A 191 18.43 25.95 4.06
CA ALA A 191 18.42 26.66 5.34
C ALA A 191 19.85 26.92 5.85
N VAL A 192 20.76 25.96 5.68
CA VAL A 192 22.20 26.15 5.99
C VAL A 192 22.82 27.22 5.08
N ALA A 193 22.49 27.24 3.79
CA ALA A 193 22.96 28.28 2.88
C ALA A 193 22.47 29.68 3.30
N PHE A 194 21.20 29.83 3.68
CA PHE A 194 20.66 31.08 4.22
C PHE A 194 21.41 31.55 5.46
N PHE A 195 21.69 30.63 6.38
CA PHE A 195 22.46 30.95 7.57
C PHE A 195 23.86 31.47 7.22
N LEU A 196 24.56 30.81 6.28
CA LEU A 196 25.87 31.24 5.80
C LEU A 196 25.84 32.62 5.13
N PHE A 197 24.81 32.92 4.33
CA PHE A 197 24.66 34.25 3.74
C PHE A 197 24.33 35.31 4.78
N GLY A 198 23.53 34.99 5.80
CA GLY A 198 23.29 35.87 6.94
C GLY A 198 24.59 36.23 7.67
N LEU A 199 25.44 35.23 7.95
CA LEU A 199 26.76 35.44 8.53
C LEU A 199 27.68 36.27 7.61
N ALA A 200 27.66 36.01 6.30
CA ALA A 200 28.44 36.78 5.33
C ALA A 200 28.06 38.28 5.35
N GLN A 201 26.78 38.60 5.57
CA GLN A 201 26.32 39.99 5.69
C GLN A 201 26.71 40.63 7.03
N ALA A 202 26.70 39.87 8.12
CA ALA A 202 27.01 40.37 9.47
C ALA A 202 28.51 40.65 9.68
N VAL A 203 29.40 39.96 8.96
CA VAL A 203 30.85 40.04 9.18
C VAL A 203 31.50 41.23 8.48
N LYS A 204 32.28 42.02 9.22
CA LYS A 204 33.02 43.19 8.72
C LYS A 204 34.31 42.82 7.95
N ASN A 205 34.91 41.67 8.25
CA ASN A 205 36.14 41.20 7.62
C ASN A 205 35.85 40.62 6.22
N ALA A 206 36.47 41.19 5.18
CA ALA A 206 36.23 40.83 3.79
C ALA A 206 36.60 39.37 3.45
N ARG A 207 37.66 38.81 4.04
CA ARG A 207 38.09 37.43 3.77
C ARG A 207 37.11 36.39 4.33
N ILE A 208 36.67 36.61 5.56
CA ILE A 208 35.71 35.72 6.24
C ILE A 208 34.34 35.79 5.55
N ARG A 209 33.91 36.99 5.14
CA ARG A 209 32.70 37.16 4.32
C ARG A 209 32.76 36.35 3.03
N LEU A 210 33.88 36.42 2.30
CA LEU A 210 34.07 35.63 1.07
C LEU A 210 34.02 34.13 1.34
N ALA A 211 34.63 33.66 2.44
CA ALA A 211 34.56 32.26 2.82
C ALA A 211 33.11 31.81 3.03
N PHE A 212 32.32 32.55 3.82
CA PHE A 212 30.91 32.21 4.04
C PHE A 212 30.07 32.25 2.76
N THR A 213 30.27 33.25 1.89
CA THR A 213 29.60 33.30 0.58
C THR A 213 30.00 32.12 -0.30
N GLY A 214 31.28 31.76 -0.34
CA GLY A 214 31.78 30.62 -1.11
C GLY A 214 31.18 29.31 -0.63
N PHE A 215 31.23 29.02 0.68
CA PHE A 215 30.61 27.83 1.25
C PHE A 215 29.10 27.80 1.02
N GLY A 216 28.39 28.91 1.23
CA GLY A 216 26.94 28.98 0.97
C GLY A 216 26.60 28.69 -0.50
N THR A 217 27.43 29.15 -1.43
CA THR A 217 27.24 28.87 -2.87
C THR A 217 27.43 27.39 -3.18
N VAL A 218 28.45 26.74 -2.60
CA VAL A 218 28.66 25.28 -2.75
C VAL A 218 27.47 24.50 -2.19
N VAL A 219 26.93 24.92 -1.05
CA VAL A 219 25.75 24.31 -0.43
C VAL A 219 24.51 24.43 -1.32
N ILE A 220 24.29 25.58 -1.97
CA ILE A 220 23.21 25.72 -2.98
C ILE A 220 23.40 24.72 -4.12
N LEU A 221 24.61 24.67 -4.70
CA LEU A 221 24.88 23.77 -5.85
C LEU A 221 24.62 22.31 -5.49
N PHE A 222 25.00 21.92 -4.26
CA PHE A 222 24.69 20.59 -3.76
C PHE A 222 23.19 20.35 -3.59
N SER A 223 22.45 21.31 -3.03
CA SER A 223 20.98 21.21 -2.92
C SER A 223 20.29 21.09 -4.29
N LEU A 224 20.74 21.87 -5.28
CA LEU A 224 20.26 21.78 -6.66
C LEU A 224 20.57 20.41 -7.29
N MET A 225 21.75 19.85 -7.01
CA MET A 225 22.11 18.51 -7.47
C MET A 225 21.16 17.44 -6.88
N VAL A 226 20.90 17.48 -5.58
CA VAL A 226 19.94 16.57 -4.91
C VAL A 226 18.55 16.72 -5.54
N THR A 227 18.08 17.96 -5.68
CA THR A 227 16.78 18.28 -6.30
C THR A 227 16.67 17.70 -7.71
N PHE A 228 17.72 17.85 -8.52
CA PHE A 228 17.75 17.38 -9.90
C PHE A 228 17.70 15.85 -9.98
N ILE A 229 18.43 15.15 -9.10
CA ILE A 229 18.40 13.68 -9.01
C ILE A 229 16.99 13.20 -8.65
N THR A 230 16.35 13.82 -7.66
CA THR A 230 14.97 13.50 -7.24
C THR A 230 13.93 13.75 -8.33
N LEU A 231 14.17 14.73 -9.21
CA LEU A 231 13.25 15.05 -10.30
C LEU A 231 13.33 14.01 -11.44
N LEU A 232 14.51 13.40 -11.62
CA LEU A 232 14.76 12.36 -12.64
C LEU A 232 14.38 10.93 -12.20
N GLY A 233 14.47 10.63 -10.90
CA GLY A 233 13.94 9.39 -10.30
C GLY A 233 12.43 9.42 -10.15
#